data_AF-A0A6N4WRM3-F1
#
_entry.id   AF-A0A6N4WRM3-F1
#
_cell.length_a   1.000
_cell.length_b   1.000
_cell.length_c   1.000
_cell.angle_alpha   90.00
_cell.angle_beta   90.00
_cell.angle_gamma   90.00
#
_symmetry.space_group_name_H-M   'P 1'
#
loop_
_entity.id
_entity.type
_entity.pdbx_description
1 polymer ?
#
loop_
_entity_poly.entity_id
_entity_poly.type
_entity_poly.pdbx_seq_one_letter_code
_entity_poly.pdbx_strand_id
1 'polypeptide(L)'
;MNMTHILKTSAFALACTVALASVSHATVVSRAAAGGNWGVDAEWTGGAQPTTLTDSAVLIGGDVGFNISSFTVGNGQSLINTVSGARIRFQQDFILRVNTGGTLDLTNSGAVTGSIDGSFYINGAGHNVIIESGATARMTNYDRDRVFSGLYEQTSFLASAAGAVTTMQVDGALRVNNSILNLDLTAMSAGTELGTYLLFDYNTITASTAFSTVNVTGLEAGQSFTTDYAYDIGGGDLGLAITVVPEPGSYALIAGFIGLSYVMVRRRK
;
A
#
# COMPACT_ATOMS: atom_id res chain seq x y z
N MET A 1 -31.71 -23.33 69.06
CA MET A 1 -32.41 -22.96 67.83
C MET A 1 -32.36 -21.45 67.70
N ASN A 2 -31.42 -20.94 66.89
CA ASN A 2 -31.48 -19.66 66.18
C ASN A 2 -30.25 -19.58 65.27
N MET A 3 -30.52 -19.74 63.97
CA MET A 3 -29.61 -19.45 62.87
C MET A 3 -29.30 -17.96 62.84
N THR A 4 -28.05 -17.60 62.61
CA THR A 4 -27.74 -16.37 61.87
C THR A 4 -26.45 -16.60 61.07
N HIS A 5 -26.63 -16.98 59.82
CA HIS A 5 -25.62 -16.86 58.77
C HIS A 5 -25.35 -15.38 58.53
N ILE A 6 -24.08 -14.96 58.62
CA ILE A 6 -23.63 -13.70 58.02
C ILE A 6 -22.63 -14.09 56.92
N LEU A 7 -23.14 -14.15 55.69
CA LEU A 7 -22.29 -14.08 54.50
C LEU A 7 -21.62 -12.71 54.50
N LYS A 8 -20.28 -12.68 54.64
CA LYS A 8 -19.49 -11.51 54.24
C LYS A 8 -19.05 -11.72 52.79
N THR A 9 -19.86 -11.21 51.88
CA THR A 9 -19.50 -10.94 50.49
C THR A 9 -18.38 -9.90 50.47
N SER A 10 -17.13 -10.34 50.32
CA SER A 10 -16.02 -9.47 49.98
C SER A 10 -16.16 -9.04 48.52
N ALA A 11 -16.61 -7.80 48.33
CA ALA A 11 -16.71 -7.14 47.04
C ALA A 11 -15.31 -7.03 46.39
N PHE A 12 -15.11 -7.75 45.28
CA PHE A 12 -13.96 -7.59 44.41
C PHE A 12 -14.21 -6.35 43.55
N ALA A 13 -13.72 -5.19 44.00
CA ALA A 13 -13.74 -3.97 43.21
C ALA A 13 -12.72 -4.13 42.07
N LEU A 14 -13.21 -4.55 40.90
CA LEU A 14 -12.47 -4.51 39.64
C LEU A 14 -12.28 -3.03 39.27
N ALA A 15 -11.15 -2.44 39.69
CA ALA A 15 -10.72 -1.14 39.21
C ALA A 15 -10.30 -1.28 37.74
N CYS A 16 -11.28 -1.25 36.84
CA CYS A 16 -11.05 -1.07 35.42
C CYS A 16 -10.67 0.40 35.23
N THR A 17 -9.37 0.70 35.36
CA THR A 17 -8.81 1.97 34.92
C THR A 17 -8.87 1.93 33.39
N VAL A 18 -10.01 2.31 32.83
CA VAL A 18 -10.12 2.65 31.41
C VAL A 18 -9.24 3.88 31.25
N ALA A 19 -8.00 3.68 30.82
CA ALA A 19 -7.20 4.73 30.26
C ALA A 19 -7.97 5.22 29.02
N LEU A 20 -8.77 6.27 29.17
CA LEU A 20 -9.21 7.08 28.05
C LEU A 20 -7.95 7.72 27.48
N ALA A 21 -7.20 6.97 26.67
CA ALA A 21 -6.30 7.57 25.71
C ALA A 21 -7.19 8.47 24.86
N SER A 22 -7.08 9.78 25.06
CA SER A 22 -7.68 10.74 24.15
C SER A 22 -7.09 10.45 22.78
N VAL A 23 -7.87 9.81 21.92
CA VAL A 23 -7.50 9.63 20.52
C VAL A 23 -7.47 11.03 19.94
N SER A 24 -6.28 11.59 19.71
CA SER A 24 -6.18 12.86 19.00
C SER A 24 -6.65 12.59 17.58
N HIS A 25 -7.86 13.03 17.26
CA HIS A 25 -8.36 12.96 15.90
C HIS A 25 -7.55 13.93 15.04
N ALA A 26 -7.14 13.47 13.86
CA ALA A 26 -6.49 14.33 12.89
C ALA A 26 -7.39 15.52 12.54
N THR A 27 -6.80 16.72 12.48
CA THR A 27 -7.57 17.89 12.05
C THR A 27 -7.93 17.72 10.59
N VAL A 28 -9.20 17.95 10.24
CA VAL A 28 -9.63 17.91 8.84
C VAL A 28 -9.44 19.30 8.24
N VAL A 29 -8.58 19.39 7.22
CA VAL A 29 -8.31 20.62 6.48
C VAL A 29 -8.84 20.44 5.05
N SER A 30 -9.73 21.33 4.64
CA SER A 30 -10.36 21.27 3.31
C SER A 30 -9.70 22.26 2.37
N ARG A 31 -9.66 21.93 1.08
CA ARG A 31 -9.33 22.95 0.08
C ARG A 31 -10.41 24.02 0.00
N ALA A 32 -10.00 25.26 -0.16
CA ALA A 32 -10.89 26.43 -0.27
C ALA A 32 -11.39 26.66 -1.71
N ALA A 33 -10.63 26.21 -2.72
CA ALA A 33 -10.97 26.33 -4.13
C ALA A 33 -10.74 25.02 -4.91
N ALA A 34 -11.44 24.88 -6.04
CA ALA A 34 -11.29 23.76 -6.98
C ALA A 34 -10.00 23.92 -7.81
N GLY A 35 -9.15 22.88 -7.84
CA GLY A 35 -7.83 22.87 -8.50
C GLY A 35 -6.84 23.88 -7.92
N GLY A 36 -5.54 23.76 -8.21
CA GLY A 36 -4.49 24.63 -7.66
C GLY A 36 -3.25 23.86 -7.19
N ASN A 37 -2.31 24.55 -6.54
CA ASN A 37 -1.07 23.94 -6.07
C ASN A 37 -1.17 23.60 -4.57
N TRP A 38 -0.71 22.41 -4.20
CA TRP A 38 -0.84 21.85 -2.88
C TRP A 38 -0.11 22.65 -1.81
N GLY A 39 1.10 23.10 -1.99
CA GLY A 39 1.91 23.78 -0.98
C GLY A 39 1.58 25.25 -0.73
N VAL A 40 0.40 25.72 -1.16
CA VAL A 40 0.02 27.14 -1.09
C VAL A 40 -1.05 27.31 -0.03
N ASP A 41 -0.69 27.91 1.11
CA ASP A 41 -1.56 28.10 2.27
C ASP A 41 -2.93 28.72 1.94
N ALA A 42 -2.97 29.70 1.04
CA ALA A 42 -4.19 30.39 0.64
C ALA A 42 -5.21 29.47 -0.09
N GLU A 43 -4.77 28.31 -0.58
CA GLU A 43 -5.62 27.31 -1.25
C GLU A 43 -6.43 26.44 -0.27
N TRP A 44 -6.20 26.62 1.04
CA TRP A 44 -6.77 25.79 2.10
C TRP A 44 -7.66 26.60 3.05
N THR A 45 -8.68 25.95 3.58
CA THR A 45 -9.58 26.56 4.56
C THR A 45 -8.80 26.97 5.81
N GLY A 46 -8.88 28.23 6.19
CA GLY A 46 -8.11 28.78 7.31
C GLY A 46 -6.71 29.27 6.94
N GLY A 47 -6.31 29.18 5.67
CA GLY A 47 -5.03 29.73 5.19
C GLY A 47 -3.81 28.96 5.68
N ALA A 48 -3.92 27.64 5.83
CA ALA A 48 -2.83 26.76 6.23
C ALA A 48 -2.95 25.42 5.51
N GLN A 49 -1.88 24.98 4.87
CA GLN A 49 -1.82 23.67 4.22
C GLN A 49 -1.89 22.49 5.21
N PRO A 50 -2.41 21.31 4.80
CA PRO A 50 -2.38 20.10 5.61
C PRO A 50 -0.94 19.67 5.90
N THR A 51 -0.68 19.30 7.15
CA THR A 51 0.60 18.79 7.63
C THR A 51 0.60 17.26 7.69
N THR A 52 1.65 16.66 7.16
CA THR A 52 1.88 15.21 7.17
C THR A 52 1.73 14.61 8.57
N LEU A 53 1.17 13.40 8.68
CA LEU A 53 0.96 12.68 9.95
C LEU A 53 0.14 13.42 11.02
N THR A 54 -0.38 14.62 10.72
CA THR A 54 -1.14 15.45 11.68
C THR A 54 -2.57 15.72 11.18
N ASP A 55 -2.71 16.01 9.89
CA ASP A 55 -3.98 16.43 9.31
C ASP A 55 -4.54 15.41 8.32
N SER A 56 -5.87 15.33 8.29
CA SER A 56 -6.63 14.78 7.16
C SER A 56 -6.88 15.90 6.16
N ALA A 57 -6.82 15.58 4.87
CA ALA A 57 -7.03 16.54 3.80
C ALA A 57 -8.27 16.19 2.98
N VAL A 58 -9.10 17.19 2.71
CA VAL A 58 -10.26 17.08 1.82
C VAL A 58 -10.02 17.89 0.56
N LEU A 59 -9.90 17.17 -0.56
CA LEU A 59 -9.85 17.76 -1.87
C LEU A 59 -11.25 18.15 -2.33
N ILE A 60 -11.33 19.33 -2.93
CA ILE A 60 -12.46 19.73 -3.77
C ILE A 60 -11.94 19.80 -5.21
N GLY A 61 -12.83 19.53 -6.17
CA GLY A 61 -12.54 19.06 -7.54
C GLY A 61 -11.53 19.88 -8.34
N GLY A 62 -11.16 19.41 -9.53
CA GLY A 62 -10.12 20.02 -10.35
C GLY A 62 -8.72 19.46 -10.09
N ASP A 63 -7.73 19.99 -10.81
CA ASP A 63 -6.35 19.49 -10.77
C ASP A 63 -5.60 20.05 -9.56
N VAL A 64 -5.21 19.18 -8.62
CA VAL A 64 -4.43 19.51 -7.43
C VAL A 64 -2.98 19.09 -7.66
N GLY A 65 -2.12 20.08 -7.89
CA GLY A 65 -0.70 19.88 -8.16
C GLY A 65 0.14 19.86 -6.88
N PHE A 66 0.80 18.76 -6.56
CA PHE A 66 1.69 18.70 -5.40
C PHE A 66 3.05 19.35 -5.70
N ASN A 67 3.28 20.54 -5.14
CA ASN A 67 4.55 21.30 -5.13
C ASN A 67 5.26 21.27 -3.76
N ILE A 68 4.94 20.28 -2.94
CA ILE A 68 5.76 19.87 -1.78
C ILE A 68 6.46 18.55 -2.10
N SER A 69 7.41 18.10 -1.28
CA SER A 69 8.20 16.88 -1.57
C SER A 69 7.53 15.59 -1.09
N SER A 70 6.65 15.65 -0.10
CA SER A 70 5.93 14.47 0.38
C SER A 70 4.68 14.82 1.17
N PHE A 71 3.72 13.90 1.20
CA PHE A 71 2.58 13.93 2.10
C PHE A 71 2.30 12.50 2.56
N THR A 72 2.15 12.30 3.87
CA THR A 72 1.83 11.00 4.46
C THR A 72 0.48 11.06 5.16
N VAL A 73 -0.39 10.14 4.76
CA VAL A 73 -1.66 9.84 5.42
C VAL A 73 -1.39 8.79 6.50
N GLY A 74 -1.35 9.22 7.75
CA GLY A 74 -1.12 8.37 8.92
C GLY A 74 -2.34 7.57 9.37
N ASN A 75 -2.17 6.78 10.43
CA ASN A 75 -3.25 5.99 11.03
C ASN A 75 -4.41 6.89 11.50
N GLY A 76 -5.63 6.58 11.08
CA GLY A 76 -6.83 7.35 11.38
C GLY A 76 -6.94 8.68 10.60
N GLN A 77 -6.01 8.94 9.68
CA GLN A 77 -6.03 10.10 8.80
C GLN A 77 -6.57 9.75 7.43
N SER A 78 -6.99 10.77 6.69
CA SER A 78 -7.57 10.57 5.37
C SER A 78 -7.16 11.65 4.37
N LEU A 79 -6.82 11.25 3.14
CA LEU A 79 -6.82 12.11 1.96
C LEU A 79 -8.01 11.72 1.10
N ILE A 80 -9.06 12.54 1.10
CA ILE A 80 -10.32 12.22 0.41
C ILE A 80 -10.72 13.27 -0.59
N ASN A 81 -11.54 12.87 -1.55
CA ASN A 81 -12.20 13.79 -2.46
C ASN A 81 -13.71 13.80 -2.18
N THR A 82 -14.33 14.98 -2.11
CA THR A 82 -15.77 15.10 -1.86
C THR A 82 -16.60 15.48 -3.08
N VAL A 83 -15.98 15.86 -4.22
CA VAL A 83 -16.71 16.26 -5.44
C VAL A 83 -16.03 15.74 -6.71
N SER A 84 -16.79 15.52 -7.79
CA SER A 84 -16.26 14.93 -9.02
C SER A 84 -15.16 15.77 -9.67
N GLY A 85 -14.21 15.09 -10.30
CA GLY A 85 -13.17 15.70 -11.12
C GLY A 85 -11.90 16.12 -10.38
N ALA A 86 -11.69 15.69 -9.12
CA ALA A 86 -10.39 15.92 -8.47
C ALA A 86 -9.31 15.06 -9.13
N ARG A 87 -8.19 15.66 -9.50
CA ARG A 87 -7.03 14.93 -10.01
C ARG A 87 -5.81 15.32 -9.20
N ILE A 88 -5.20 14.34 -8.55
CA ILE A 88 -3.88 14.52 -7.96
C ILE A 88 -2.88 14.49 -9.10
N ARG A 89 -2.15 15.59 -9.27
CA ARG A 89 -1.02 15.69 -10.18
C ARG A 89 0.24 15.94 -9.39
N PHE A 90 1.32 15.28 -9.77
CA PHE A 90 2.62 15.58 -9.22
C PHE A 90 3.29 16.64 -10.11
N GLN A 91 3.84 17.70 -9.52
CA GLN A 91 4.51 18.78 -10.26
C GLN A 91 6.04 18.78 -10.08
N GLN A 92 6.53 18.05 -9.09
CA GLN A 92 7.92 17.84 -8.75
C GLN A 92 8.05 16.48 -8.05
N ASP A 93 9.27 15.96 -7.89
CA ASP A 93 9.55 14.75 -7.13
C ASP A 93 8.79 14.75 -5.80
N PHE A 94 7.76 13.91 -5.74
CA PHE A 94 6.75 13.90 -4.69
C PHE A 94 6.44 12.46 -4.28
N ILE A 95 6.36 12.25 -2.97
CA ILE A 95 5.99 10.98 -2.38
C ILE A 95 4.63 11.12 -1.71
N LEU A 96 3.62 10.43 -2.25
CA LEU A 96 2.38 10.17 -1.52
C LEU A 96 2.54 8.87 -0.76
N ARG A 97 2.46 8.90 0.56
CA ARG A 97 2.48 7.69 1.39
C ARG A 97 1.16 7.52 2.12
N VAL A 98 0.63 6.31 2.10
CA VAL A 98 -0.54 5.92 2.90
C VAL A 98 -0.08 4.84 3.86
N ASN A 99 0.04 5.20 5.14
CA ASN A 99 0.51 4.29 6.18
C ASN A 99 -0.58 3.29 6.58
N THR A 100 -0.19 2.25 7.32
CA THR A 100 -1.14 1.34 7.97
C THR A 100 -2.19 2.13 8.76
N GLY A 101 -3.47 1.85 8.50
CA GLY A 101 -4.61 2.53 9.10
C GLY A 101 -4.96 3.91 8.50
N GLY A 102 -4.20 4.40 7.52
CA GLY A 102 -4.53 5.61 6.77
C GLY A 102 -5.47 5.34 5.60
N THR A 103 -6.21 6.37 5.17
CA THR A 103 -7.20 6.26 4.08
C THR A 103 -6.91 7.23 2.95
N LEU A 104 -6.60 6.69 1.77
CA LEU A 104 -6.67 7.41 0.49
C LEU A 104 -7.96 7.00 -0.21
N ASP A 105 -8.93 7.90 -0.32
CA ASP A 105 -10.19 7.63 -1.00
C ASP A 105 -10.57 8.78 -1.92
N LEU A 106 -10.30 8.60 -3.21
CA LEU A 106 -10.68 9.56 -4.25
C LEU A 106 -12.05 9.24 -4.87
N THR A 107 -12.77 8.27 -4.32
CA THR A 107 -14.09 7.80 -4.74
C THR A 107 -15.12 8.07 -3.66
N ASN A 108 -15.75 9.23 -3.64
CA ASN A 108 -16.84 9.42 -2.68
C ASN A 108 -18.06 8.57 -3.09
N SER A 109 -18.15 7.37 -2.52
CA SER A 109 -19.36 6.54 -2.49
C SER A 109 -19.97 6.25 -3.87
N GLY A 110 -19.14 6.14 -4.91
CA GLY A 110 -19.55 5.78 -6.27
C GLY A 110 -20.10 6.91 -7.16
N ALA A 111 -20.24 8.15 -6.66
CA ALA A 111 -20.71 9.29 -7.46
C ALA A 111 -19.59 10.25 -7.89
N VAL A 112 -18.51 10.31 -7.09
CA VAL A 112 -17.40 11.24 -7.27
C VAL A 112 -16.24 10.55 -7.96
N THR A 113 -15.82 11.11 -9.08
CA THR A 113 -14.66 10.62 -9.83
C THR A 113 -13.40 11.35 -9.42
N GLY A 114 -12.40 10.60 -8.96
CA GLY A 114 -11.10 11.14 -8.59
C GLY A 114 -9.96 10.28 -9.14
N SER A 115 -8.88 10.93 -9.58
CA SER A 115 -7.76 10.24 -10.21
C SER A 115 -6.43 10.60 -9.56
N ILE A 116 -5.51 9.65 -9.52
CA ILE A 116 -4.08 9.96 -9.51
C ILE A 116 -3.65 9.95 -10.98
N ASP A 117 -3.14 11.07 -11.44
CA ASP A 117 -2.69 11.26 -12.81
C ASP A 117 -1.18 11.53 -12.84
N GLY A 118 -0.56 11.10 -13.93
CA GLY A 118 0.87 11.24 -14.12
C GLY A 118 1.32 12.70 -14.14
N SER A 119 2.60 12.89 -13.86
CA SER A 119 3.21 14.20 -13.69
C SER A 119 3.42 14.98 -14.97
N PHE A 120 3.63 16.29 -14.80
CA PHE A 120 4.13 17.20 -15.84
C PHE A 120 5.67 17.36 -15.83
N TYR A 121 6.35 17.04 -14.73
CA TYR A 121 7.81 17.16 -14.56
C TYR A 121 8.35 16.13 -13.56
N ILE A 122 9.24 15.23 -13.98
CA ILE A 122 9.98 14.29 -13.10
C ILE A 122 11.45 14.75 -13.06
N ASN A 123 12.02 14.99 -11.87
CA ASN A 123 13.41 15.42 -11.69
C ASN A 123 14.10 14.59 -10.59
N GLY A 124 14.51 13.36 -10.89
CA GLY A 124 15.24 12.50 -9.95
C GLY A 124 14.58 11.15 -9.70
N ALA A 125 14.55 10.71 -8.44
CA ALA A 125 13.99 9.41 -8.06
C ALA A 125 12.48 9.31 -8.30
N GLY A 126 11.81 10.42 -8.65
CA GLY A 126 10.56 10.42 -9.37
C GLY A 126 9.36 10.06 -8.52
N HIS A 127 8.19 10.58 -8.92
CA HIS A 127 6.98 10.48 -8.13
C HIS A 127 6.71 9.06 -7.68
N ASN A 128 6.37 8.89 -6.41
CA ASN A 128 6.11 7.58 -5.85
C ASN A 128 4.80 7.61 -5.05
N VAL A 129 3.94 6.65 -5.32
CA VAL A 129 2.78 6.34 -4.48
C VAL A 129 3.13 5.10 -3.67
N ILE A 130 3.20 5.25 -2.36
CA ILE A 130 3.59 4.19 -1.43
C ILE A 130 2.38 3.79 -0.59
N ILE A 131 2.01 2.53 -0.67
CA ILE A 131 0.90 1.96 0.09
C ILE A 131 1.45 0.92 1.08
N GLU A 132 1.22 1.14 2.37
CA GLU A 132 1.52 0.17 3.41
C GLU A 132 0.39 -0.85 3.56
N SER A 133 0.73 -2.07 3.93
CA SER A 133 -0.25 -3.08 4.33
C SER A 133 -1.14 -2.58 5.49
N GLY A 134 -2.45 -2.84 5.40
CA GLY A 134 -3.46 -2.36 6.35
C GLY A 134 -3.90 -0.90 6.15
N ALA A 135 -3.48 -0.25 5.06
CA ALA A 135 -4.05 1.01 4.61
C ALA A 135 -5.40 0.79 3.89
N THR A 136 -6.08 1.89 3.54
CA THR A 136 -7.17 1.91 2.56
C THR A 136 -6.74 2.77 1.38
N ALA A 137 -6.81 2.24 0.15
CA ALA A 137 -6.43 2.96 -1.06
C ALA A 137 -7.43 2.70 -2.17
N ARG A 138 -8.24 3.71 -2.51
CA ARG A 138 -9.27 3.62 -3.55
C ARG A 138 -9.33 4.89 -4.40
N MET A 139 -9.49 4.71 -5.70
CA MET A 139 -9.59 5.80 -6.67
C MET A 139 -10.43 5.39 -7.89
N THR A 140 -10.87 6.35 -8.69
CA THR A 140 -11.56 6.05 -9.94
C THR A 140 -10.57 5.70 -11.03
N ASN A 141 -9.53 6.51 -11.24
CA ASN A 141 -8.49 6.17 -12.22
C ASN A 141 -7.12 6.27 -11.58
N TYR A 142 -6.25 5.35 -12.00
CA TYR A 142 -4.85 5.35 -11.62
C TYR A 142 -4.01 5.36 -12.89
N ASP A 143 -3.39 6.51 -13.18
CA ASP A 143 -2.56 6.70 -14.36
C ASP A 143 -1.13 7.04 -13.95
N ARG A 144 -0.23 6.10 -14.23
CA ARG A 144 1.22 6.21 -14.06
C ARG A 144 1.97 5.92 -15.35
N ASP A 145 1.32 6.10 -16.50
CA ASP A 145 1.86 5.75 -17.83
C ASP A 145 2.71 6.86 -18.45
N ARG A 146 3.62 7.44 -17.66
CA ARG A 146 4.45 8.55 -18.11
C ARG A 146 5.92 8.28 -17.91
N VAL A 147 6.67 8.49 -19.00
CA VAL A 147 8.13 8.63 -18.98
C VAL A 147 8.46 10.10 -19.19
N PHE A 148 9.30 10.66 -18.33
CA PHE A 148 9.83 12.01 -18.52
C PHE A 148 11.35 11.97 -18.39
N SER A 149 12.06 12.37 -19.45
CA SER A 149 13.53 12.38 -19.47
C SER A 149 14.19 11.03 -19.10
N GLY A 150 13.55 9.91 -19.45
CA GLY A 150 14.02 8.56 -19.11
C GLY A 150 13.77 8.14 -17.66
N LEU A 151 13.07 8.96 -16.88
CA LEU A 151 12.61 8.64 -15.54
C LEU A 151 11.17 8.14 -15.59
N TYR A 152 10.90 7.16 -14.75
CA TYR A 152 9.64 6.44 -14.68
C TYR A 152 8.89 6.80 -13.41
N GLU A 153 7.58 6.82 -13.50
CA GLU A 153 6.71 6.94 -12.34
C GLU A 153 6.71 5.66 -11.52
N GLN A 154 6.63 5.77 -10.19
CA GLN A 154 6.74 4.62 -9.30
C GLN A 154 5.46 4.36 -8.50
N THR A 155 5.22 3.08 -8.22
CA THR A 155 4.22 2.60 -7.27
C THR A 155 4.88 1.59 -6.36
N SER A 156 4.76 1.76 -5.04
CA SER A 156 5.41 0.89 -4.06
C SER A 156 4.39 0.28 -3.10
N PHE A 157 4.46 -1.02 -2.90
CA PHE A 157 3.65 -1.75 -1.93
C PHE A 157 4.56 -2.32 -0.84
N LEU A 158 4.21 -2.06 0.41
CA LEU A 158 4.94 -2.58 1.57
C LEU A 158 4.12 -3.71 2.20
N ALA A 159 4.63 -4.93 2.12
CA ALA A 159 3.98 -6.09 2.68
C ALA A 159 4.22 -6.16 4.20
N SER A 160 3.20 -6.59 4.96
CA SER A 160 3.35 -6.85 6.41
C SER A 160 3.54 -8.33 6.73
N ALA A 161 3.18 -9.21 5.79
CA ALA A 161 3.32 -10.66 5.87
C ALA A 161 3.22 -11.25 4.44
N ALA A 162 3.42 -12.56 4.31
CA ALA A 162 3.25 -13.24 3.02
C ALA A 162 1.85 -13.03 2.44
N GLY A 163 1.79 -12.53 1.21
CA GLY A 163 0.54 -12.16 0.52
C GLY A 163 -0.21 -10.98 1.13
N ALA A 164 0.27 -10.41 2.25
CA ALA A 164 -0.41 -9.34 2.96
C ALA A 164 0.13 -7.96 2.53
N VAL A 165 -0.49 -7.44 1.48
CA VAL A 165 -0.37 -6.06 1.00
C VAL A 165 -1.77 -5.44 0.99
N THR A 166 -1.85 -4.11 1.03
CA THR A 166 -3.10 -3.43 0.73
C THR A 166 -3.31 -3.42 -0.78
N THR A 167 -4.40 -4.01 -1.23
CA THR A 167 -4.83 -3.90 -2.64
C THR A 167 -5.33 -2.48 -2.91
N MET A 168 -4.82 -1.84 -3.96
CA MET A 168 -5.38 -0.58 -4.44
C MET A 168 -6.59 -0.84 -5.32
N GLN A 169 -7.74 -0.29 -4.93
CA GLN A 169 -8.96 -0.41 -5.71
C GLN A 169 -9.08 0.73 -6.73
N VAL A 170 -9.29 0.38 -8.00
CA VAL A 170 -9.38 1.30 -9.14
C VAL A 170 -10.69 1.04 -9.89
N ASP A 171 -11.73 1.80 -9.57
CA ASP A 171 -13.10 1.57 -10.08
C ASP A 171 -13.26 1.82 -11.60
N GLY A 172 -12.30 2.51 -12.21
CA GLY A 172 -12.24 2.87 -13.62
C GLY A 172 -10.99 2.32 -14.29
N ALA A 173 -10.20 3.21 -14.89
CA ALA A 173 -9.05 2.82 -15.68
C ALA A 173 -7.75 2.72 -14.84
N LEU A 174 -7.09 1.57 -14.95
CA LEU A 174 -5.71 1.35 -14.53
C LEU A 174 -4.76 1.53 -15.74
N ARG A 175 -3.75 2.37 -15.60
CA ARG A 175 -2.69 2.62 -16.59
C ARG A 175 -1.34 2.65 -15.90
N VAL A 176 -0.55 1.61 -16.10
CA VAL A 176 0.76 1.40 -15.43
C VAL A 176 1.87 1.00 -16.38
N ASN A 177 1.60 1.06 -17.69
CA ASN A 177 2.63 0.99 -18.71
C ASN A 177 3.74 2.01 -18.37
N ASN A 178 5.00 1.81 -18.78
CA ASN A 178 6.03 2.83 -18.55
C ASN A 178 6.16 3.29 -17.08
N SER A 179 6.01 2.38 -16.13
CA SER A 179 6.17 2.69 -14.70
C SER A 179 6.98 1.61 -13.97
N ILE A 180 7.42 1.93 -12.76
CA ILE A 180 8.15 1.03 -11.87
C ILE A 180 7.19 0.53 -10.78
N LEU A 181 7.12 -0.78 -10.63
CA LEU A 181 6.52 -1.42 -9.47
C LEU A 181 7.62 -1.79 -8.48
N ASN A 182 7.48 -1.37 -7.22
CA ASN A 182 8.31 -1.83 -6.13
C ASN A 182 7.44 -2.63 -5.14
N LEU A 183 7.82 -3.87 -4.86
CA LEU A 183 7.27 -4.66 -3.76
C LEU A 183 8.34 -4.80 -2.68
N ASP A 184 8.07 -4.22 -1.52
CA ASP A 184 8.98 -4.24 -0.37
C ASP A 184 8.51 -5.28 0.65
N LEU A 185 9.34 -6.30 0.82
CA LEU A 185 9.15 -7.42 1.73
C LEU A 185 10.05 -7.32 2.97
N THR A 186 10.72 -6.19 3.21
CA THR A 186 11.69 -6.03 4.31
C THR A 186 11.11 -6.28 5.70
N ALA A 187 9.79 -6.12 5.87
CA ALA A 187 9.10 -6.43 7.12
C ALA A 187 8.81 -7.93 7.32
N MET A 188 9.06 -8.77 6.32
CA MET A 188 8.82 -10.22 6.42
C MET A 188 9.87 -10.90 7.30
N SER A 189 9.42 -11.88 8.09
CA SER A 189 10.33 -12.72 8.86
C SER A 189 11.05 -13.71 7.95
N ALA A 190 12.30 -14.02 8.29
CA ALA A 190 13.08 -15.04 7.61
C ALA A 190 12.32 -16.39 7.55
N GLY A 191 12.42 -17.08 6.42
CA GLY A 191 11.76 -18.38 6.19
C GLY A 191 10.25 -18.32 6.00
N THR A 192 9.64 -17.13 5.85
CA THR A 192 8.22 -17.03 5.49
C THR A 192 8.02 -17.51 4.05
N GLU A 193 7.07 -18.42 3.84
CA GLU A 193 6.68 -18.85 2.49
C GLU A 193 6.17 -17.64 1.69
N LEU A 194 6.79 -17.38 0.54
CA LEU A 194 6.34 -16.32 -0.35
C LEU A 194 5.06 -16.74 -1.06
N GLY A 195 4.21 -15.77 -1.38
CA GLY A 195 2.93 -16.03 -2.02
C GLY A 195 2.65 -15.11 -3.19
N THR A 196 1.37 -15.09 -3.58
CA THR A 196 0.83 -14.10 -4.51
C THR A 196 0.41 -12.86 -3.74
N TYR A 197 0.85 -11.70 -4.21
CA TYR A 197 0.49 -10.39 -3.68
C TYR A 197 -0.51 -9.74 -4.62
N LEU A 198 -1.75 -9.52 -4.17
CA LEU A 198 -2.76 -8.80 -4.94
C LEU A 198 -2.56 -7.29 -4.76
N LEU A 199 -2.07 -6.63 -5.82
CA LEU A 199 -1.60 -5.25 -5.76
C LEU A 199 -2.70 -4.27 -6.18
N PHE A 200 -3.43 -4.58 -7.25
CA PHE A 200 -4.54 -3.76 -7.72
C PHE A 200 -5.77 -4.63 -7.97
N ASP A 201 -6.92 -4.07 -7.65
CA ASP A 201 -8.24 -4.52 -8.11
C ASP A 201 -8.75 -3.41 -9.03
N TYR A 202 -8.94 -3.70 -10.31
CA TYR A 202 -9.28 -2.72 -11.34
C TYR A 202 -10.47 -3.18 -12.19
N ASN A 203 -11.29 -2.21 -12.60
CA ASN A 203 -12.40 -2.49 -13.51
C ASN A 203 -11.95 -2.60 -14.97
N THR A 204 -11.05 -1.73 -15.41
CA THR A 204 -10.53 -1.74 -16.79
C THR A 204 -9.04 -1.42 -16.80
N ILE A 205 -8.26 -2.17 -17.57
CA ILE A 205 -6.86 -1.86 -17.85
C ILE A 205 -6.74 -1.27 -19.26
N THR A 206 -6.07 -0.13 -19.40
CA THR A 206 -5.95 0.58 -20.68
C THR A 206 -4.48 0.63 -21.12
N ALA A 207 -4.20 0.14 -22.34
CA ALA A 207 -2.88 0.02 -22.99
C ALA A 207 -1.96 -1.12 -22.50
N SER A 208 -0.83 -1.31 -23.22
CA SER A 208 0.21 -2.35 -22.99
C SER A 208 0.57 -2.46 -21.51
N THR A 209 0.45 -3.65 -20.95
CA THR A 209 0.14 -3.80 -19.53
C THR A 209 1.37 -3.90 -18.61
N ALA A 210 2.58 -3.88 -19.16
CA ALA A 210 3.79 -4.12 -18.37
C ALA A 210 4.33 -2.87 -17.69
N PHE A 211 4.52 -2.98 -16.37
CA PHE A 211 5.55 -2.20 -15.69
C PHE A 211 6.85 -2.34 -16.47
N SER A 212 7.54 -1.23 -16.71
CA SER A 212 8.87 -1.25 -17.34
C SER A 212 9.89 -1.94 -16.45
N THR A 213 9.69 -1.89 -15.13
CA THR A 213 10.55 -2.55 -14.16
C THR A 213 9.73 -2.99 -12.97
N VAL A 214 9.99 -4.21 -12.49
CA VAL A 214 9.45 -4.74 -11.24
C VAL A 214 10.63 -5.01 -10.31
N ASN A 215 10.65 -4.33 -9.17
CA ASN A 215 11.66 -4.50 -8.14
C ASN A 215 11.03 -5.21 -6.94
N VAL A 216 11.73 -6.21 -6.40
CA VAL A 216 11.38 -6.86 -5.14
C VAL A 216 12.54 -6.68 -4.18
N THR A 217 12.28 -6.10 -3.01
CA THR A 217 13.28 -5.89 -1.95
C THR A 217 12.92 -6.65 -0.69
N GLY A 218 13.89 -6.89 0.20
CA GLY A 218 13.65 -7.54 1.49
C GLY A 218 13.68 -9.08 1.46
N LEU A 219 14.11 -9.68 0.36
CA LEU A 219 14.40 -11.12 0.30
C LEU A 219 15.74 -11.43 0.98
N GLU A 220 15.87 -12.64 1.54
CA GLU A 220 17.10 -13.05 2.21
C GLU A 220 18.28 -13.09 1.23
N ALA A 221 19.45 -12.67 1.70
CA ALA A 221 20.67 -12.68 0.89
C ALA A 221 21.00 -14.10 0.42
N GLY A 222 21.17 -14.27 -0.89
CA GLY A 222 21.48 -15.57 -1.50
C GLY A 222 20.27 -16.39 -1.96
N GLN A 223 19.04 -16.00 -1.56
CA GLN A 223 17.84 -16.62 -2.12
C GLN A 223 17.68 -16.22 -3.59
N SER A 224 17.57 -17.23 -4.45
CA SER A 224 17.13 -17.03 -5.83
C SER A 224 15.60 -17.06 -5.86
N PHE A 225 15.00 -16.17 -6.64
CA PHE A 225 13.56 -16.11 -6.81
C PHE A 225 13.22 -15.82 -8.26
N THR A 226 12.01 -16.21 -8.64
CA THR A 226 11.40 -15.79 -9.90
C THR A 226 10.14 -15.01 -9.58
N THR A 227 9.97 -13.88 -10.24
CA THR A 227 8.71 -13.13 -10.23
C THR A 227 7.90 -13.53 -11.44
N ASP A 228 6.68 -14.03 -11.22
CA ASP A 228 5.68 -14.15 -12.27
C ASP A 228 4.65 -13.04 -12.09
N TYR A 229 4.48 -12.26 -13.14
CA TYR A 229 3.59 -11.12 -13.15
C TYR A 229 2.40 -11.45 -14.04
N ALA A 230 1.28 -11.73 -13.40
CA ALA A 230 0.06 -12.12 -14.07
C ALA A 230 -0.87 -10.93 -14.23
N TYR A 231 -1.28 -10.67 -15.47
CA TYR A 231 -2.43 -9.83 -15.76
C TYR A 231 -3.67 -10.65 -15.53
N ASP A 232 -4.52 -10.18 -14.62
CA ASP A 232 -5.81 -10.77 -14.33
C ASP A 232 -5.73 -12.14 -13.62
N ILE A 233 -5.61 -12.10 -12.29
CA ILE A 233 -5.73 -13.30 -11.44
C ILE A 233 -7.18 -13.59 -11.01
N GLY A 234 -8.19 -12.90 -11.56
CA GLY A 234 -9.56 -13.06 -11.04
C GLY A 234 -10.64 -12.07 -11.47
N GLY A 235 -10.69 -11.63 -12.74
CA GLY A 235 -11.76 -10.76 -13.24
C GLY A 235 -11.51 -9.27 -13.00
N GLY A 236 -10.26 -8.82 -13.15
CA GLY A 236 -9.86 -7.42 -12.90
C GLY A 236 -8.72 -7.26 -11.90
N ASP A 237 -8.03 -8.33 -11.54
CA ASP A 237 -7.02 -8.29 -10.49
C ASP A 237 -5.60 -8.32 -11.04
N LEU A 238 -4.71 -7.47 -10.54
CA LEU A 238 -3.29 -7.47 -10.88
C LEU A 238 -2.47 -7.85 -9.66
N GLY A 239 -1.73 -8.93 -9.79
CA GLY A 239 -0.89 -9.46 -8.72
C GLY A 239 0.52 -9.80 -9.16
N LEU A 240 1.39 -9.99 -8.17
CA LEU A 240 2.75 -10.47 -8.34
C LEU A 240 2.92 -11.77 -7.57
N ALA A 241 3.24 -12.85 -8.27
CA ALA A 241 3.59 -14.12 -7.66
C ALA A 241 5.12 -14.21 -7.50
N ILE A 242 5.59 -14.56 -6.31
CA ILE A 242 7.02 -14.77 -6.06
C ILE A 242 7.23 -16.22 -5.68
N THR A 243 8.05 -16.90 -6.47
CA THR A 243 8.43 -18.29 -6.22
C THR A 243 9.90 -18.35 -5.82
N VAL A 244 10.18 -18.91 -4.64
CA VAL A 244 11.54 -19.17 -4.19
C VAL A 244 12.10 -20.33 -5.02
N VAL A 245 13.28 -20.14 -5.60
CA VAL A 245 14.04 -21.20 -6.26
C VAL A 245 14.95 -21.84 -5.22
N PRO A 246 14.76 -23.13 -4.87
CA PRO A 246 15.62 -23.80 -3.91
C PRO A 246 17.09 -23.75 -4.33
N GLU A 247 17.98 -23.57 -3.36
CA GLU A 247 19.41 -23.55 -3.64
C GLU A 247 19.87 -24.86 -4.29
N PRO A 248 20.85 -24.82 -5.22
CA PRO A 248 21.44 -26.03 -5.80
C PRO A 248 21.91 -27.05 -4.76
N GLY A 249 22.38 -26.57 -3.59
CA GLY A 249 22.81 -27.42 -2.47
C GLY A 249 21.68 -28.25 -1.87
N SER A 250 20.46 -27.73 -1.82
CA SER A 250 19.28 -28.46 -1.35
C SER A 250 18.93 -29.62 -2.28
N TYR A 251 19.03 -29.40 -3.59
CA TYR A 251 18.86 -30.48 -4.58
C TYR A 251 19.95 -31.54 -4.46
N ALA A 252 21.21 -31.14 -4.25
CA ALA A 252 22.31 -32.06 -4.04
C ALA A 252 22.15 -32.88 -2.76
N LEU A 253 21.66 -32.27 -1.66
CA LEU A 253 21.39 -32.95 -0.39
C LEU A 253 20.27 -33.98 -0.53
N ILE A 254 19.16 -33.60 -1.17
CA ILE A 254 18.03 -34.50 -1.42
C ILE A 254 18.47 -35.68 -2.30
N ALA A 255 19.22 -35.41 -3.37
CA ALA A 255 19.79 -36.46 -4.21
C ALA A 255 20.75 -37.37 -3.41
N GLY A 256 21.55 -36.80 -2.52
CA GLY A 256 22.43 -37.53 -1.61
C GLY A 256 21.68 -38.46 -0.65
N PHE A 257 20.59 -37.99 -0.02
CA PHE A 257 19.76 -38.82 0.86
C PHE A 257 19.07 -39.96 0.12
N ILE A 258 18.54 -39.71 -1.08
CA ILE A 258 17.93 -40.74 -1.91
C ILE A 258 19.00 -41.76 -2.34
N GLY A 259 20.19 -41.30 -2.73
CA GLY A 259 21.33 -42.16 -3.06
C GLY A 259 21.77 -43.04 -1.89
N LEU A 260 21.92 -42.46 -0.69
CA LEU A 260 22.25 -43.20 0.54
C LEU A 260 21.17 -44.22 0.90
N SER A 261 19.90 -43.84 0.83
CA SER A 261 18.75 -44.72 1.11
C SER A 261 18.74 -45.91 0.14
N TYR A 262 18.98 -45.67 -1.14
CA TYR A 262 19.10 -46.71 -2.14
C TYR A 262 20.25 -47.69 -1.83
N VAL A 263 21.43 -47.18 -1.47
CA VAL A 263 22.59 -48.01 -1.08
C VAL A 263 22.27 -48.84 0.16
N MET A 264 21.62 -48.26 1.17
CA MET A 264 21.23 -48.95 2.39
C MET A 264 20.20 -50.07 2.14
N VAL A 265 19.21 -49.83 1.29
CA VAL A 265 18.23 -50.86 0.89
C VAL A 265 18.91 -51.97 0.10
N ARG A 266 19.82 -51.64 -0.83
CA ARG A 266 20.55 -52.64 -1.63
C ARG A 266 21.44 -53.53 -0.78
N ARG A 267 22.08 -53.00 0.28
CA ARG A 267 22.97 -53.76 1.17
C ARG A 267 22.25 -54.66 2.18
N ARG A 268 20.93 -54.54 2.33
CA ARG A 268 20.10 -55.37 3.21
C ARG A 268 19.48 -56.59 2.52
N LYS A 269 19.69 -56.74 1.22
CA LYS A 269 19.37 -57.96 0.47
C LYS A 269 20.60 -58.84 0.39
#